data_AF-A0A944BPJ6-F1
#
_entry.id   AF-A0A944BPJ6-F1
#
_cell.length_a   1.000
_cell.length_b   1.000
_cell.length_c   1.000
_cell.angle_alpha   90.00
_cell.angle_beta   90.00
_cell.angle_gamma   90.00
#
_symmetry.space_group_name_H-M   'P 1'
#
loop_
_entity.id
_entity.type
_entity.pdbx_description
1 polymer ?
#
loop_
_entity_poly.entity_id
_entity_poly.type
_entity_poly.pdbx_seq_one_letter_code
_entity_poly.pdbx_strand_id
1 'polypeptide(L)'
;MKDILPLKAIATDEARNAAFLTDLERRIETRVRGIGALKGLVIRNTYSAIKAIRPGYVRHLLKVLSRDYIDAYTPLHEEYRNSQVIPSE
;
A
#
# COMPACT_ATOMS: atom_id res chain seq x y z
N MET A 1 -20.59 -12.18 -3.39
CA MET A 1 -19.18 -11.73 -3.38
C MET A 1 -19.20 -10.21 -3.38
N LYS A 2 -18.59 -9.53 -2.40
CA LYS A 2 -18.39 -8.07 -2.52
C LYS A 2 -17.51 -7.86 -3.74
N ASP A 3 -17.97 -7.08 -4.71
CA ASP A 3 -17.19 -6.68 -5.87
C ASP A 3 -15.86 -6.10 -5.40
N ILE A 4 -14.81 -6.92 -5.45
CA ILE A 4 -13.43 -6.46 -5.30
C ILE A 4 -13.18 -5.68 -6.58
N LEU A 5 -13.43 -4.36 -6.51
CA LEU A 5 -13.07 -3.42 -7.56
C LEU A 5 -11.65 -3.76 -8.03
N PRO A 6 -11.40 -3.81 -9.35
CA PRO A 6 -10.08 -4.12 -9.86
C PRO A 6 -9.07 -3.19 -9.18
N LEU A 7 -7.97 -3.73 -8.66
CA LEU A 7 -6.96 -2.95 -7.91
C LEU A 7 -6.52 -1.69 -8.66
N LYS A 8 -6.51 -1.75 -9.99
CA LYS A 8 -6.31 -0.59 -10.87
C LYS A 8 -7.34 0.53 -10.67
N ALA A 9 -8.62 0.24 -10.45
CA ALA A 9 -9.65 1.24 -10.19
C ALA A 9 -9.42 2.02 -8.89
N ILE A 10 -8.82 1.40 -7.87
CA ILE A 10 -8.41 2.09 -6.62
C ILE A 10 -7.21 3.01 -6.89
N ALA A 11 -6.31 2.62 -7.81
CA ALA A 11 -5.17 3.45 -8.20
C ALA A 11 -5.56 4.63 -9.09
N THR A 12 -6.59 4.49 -9.94
CA THR A 12 -6.99 5.51 -10.92
C THR A 12 -8.02 6.52 -10.39
N ASP A 13 -8.78 6.17 -9.35
CA ASP A 13 -9.66 7.10 -8.64
C ASP A 13 -8.83 7.90 -7.62
N GLU A 14 -8.71 9.22 -7.84
CA GLU A 14 -7.85 10.10 -7.03
C GLU A 14 -8.26 10.14 -5.56
N ALA A 15 -9.56 10.18 -5.26
CA ALA A 15 -10.06 10.23 -3.89
C ALA A 15 -9.81 8.90 -3.16
N ARG A 16 -10.03 7.77 -3.83
CA ARG A 16 -9.76 6.43 -3.27
C ARG A 16 -8.28 6.18 -3.11
N ASN A 17 -7.45 6.61 -4.06
CA ASN A 17 -6.00 6.52 -3.97
C ASN A 17 -5.48 7.33 -2.77
N ALA A 18 -5.95 8.57 -2.60
CA ALA A 18 -5.59 9.40 -1.46
C ALA A 18 -5.98 8.77 -0.11
N ALA A 19 -7.18 8.18 -0.02
CA ALA A 19 -7.62 7.46 1.17
C ALA A 19 -6.77 6.21 1.45
N PHE A 20 -6.48 5.42 0.41
CA PHE A 20 -5.63 4.23 0.48
C PHE A 20 -4.20 4.56 0.96
N LEU A 21 -3.56 5.57 0.36
CA LEU A 21 -2.22 6.02 0.77
C LEU A 21 -2.21 6.51 2.21
N THR A 22 -3.28 7.17 2.65
CA THR A 22 -3.41 7.63 4.04
C THR A 22 -3.53 6.46 5.00
N ASP A 23 -4.27 5.40 4.67
CA ASP A 23 -4.32 4.19 5.51
C ASP A 23 -2.96 3.48 5.56
N LEU A 24 -2.26 3.36 4.43
CA LEU A 24 -0.92 2.76 4.39
C LEU A 24 0.08 3.54 5.26
N GLU A 25 0.08 4.86 5.13
CA GLU A 25 0.92 5.75 5.94
C GLU A 25 0.62 5.57 7.44
N ARG A 26 -0.66 5.55 7.81
CA ARG A 26 -1.10 5.30 9.19
C ARG A 26 -0.63 3.94 9.72
N ARG A 27 -0.74 2.86 8.92
CA ARG A 27 -0.28 1.52 9.31
C ARG A 27 1.22 1.48 9.57
N ILE A 28 2.01 2.14 8.73
CA ILE A 28 3.46 2.26 8.93
C ILE A 28 3.75 3.02 10.21
N GLU A 29 3.07 4.14 10.46
CA GLU A 29 3.25 4.89 11.69
C GLU A 29 2.92 4.08 12.93
N THR A 30 1.77 3.38 12.94
CA THR A 30 1.39 2.49 14.03
C THR A 30 2.44 1.41 14.25
N ARG A 31 2.96 0.80 13.16
CA ARG A 31 3.98 -0.24 13.26
C ARG A 31 5.29 0.30 13.82
N VAL A 32 5.78 1.44 13.31
CA VAL A 32 7.02 2.10 13.75
C VAL A 32 6.96 2.49 15.22
N ARG A 33 5.82 3.03 15.67
CA ARG A 33 5.59 3.37 17.10
C ARG A 33 5.58 2.12 17.98
N GLY A 34 5.02 1.01 17.49
CA GLY A 34 4.91 -0.25 18.20
C GLY A 34 6.17 -1.14 18.22
N ILE A 35 7.29 -0.73 17.60
CA ILE A 35 8.52 -1.54 17.60
C ILE A 35 9.19 -1.47 18.99
N GLY A 36 9.21 -2.58 19.73
CA GLY A 36 9.92 -2.65 21.03
C GLY A 36 11.45 -2.66 20.92
N ALA A 37 12.12 -2.60 22.07
CA ALA A 37 13.58 -2.70 22.25
C ALA A 37 14.45 -1.55 21.70
N LEU A 38 15.75 -1.56 22.06
CA LEU A 38 16.77 -0.58 21.65
C LEU A 38 16.90 -0.47 20.12
N LYS A 39 16.78 -1.59 19.40
CA LYS A 39 16.78 -1.59 17.91
C LYS A 39 15.55 -0.85 17.34
N GLY A 40 14.42 -0.85 18.05
CA GLY A 40 13.25 -0.08 17.68
C GLY A 40 13.43 1.44 17.83
N LEU A 41 14.32 1.88 18.74
CA LEU A 41 14.64 3.30 18.91
C LEU A 41 15.31 3.87 17.66
N VAL A 42 16.27 3.14 17.08
CA VAL A 42 16.95 3.54 15.85
C VAL A 42 15.94 3.72 14.71
N ILE A 43 15.06 2.74 14.50
CA ILE A 43 14.04 2.80 13.44
C ILE A 43 13.10 3.99 13.64
N ARG A 44 12.61 4.22 14.86
CA ARG A 44 11.76 5.39 15.17
C ARG A 44 12.47 6.70 14.90
N ASN A 45 13.72 6.83 15.34
CA ASN A 45 14.49 8.06 15.18
C ASN A 45 14.79 8.33 13.71
N THR A 46 15.22 7.32 12.95
CA THR A 46 15.45 7.45 11.50
C THR A 46 14.15 7.80 10.77
N TYR A 47 13.03 7.17 11.11
CA TYR A 47 11.73 7.49 10.52
C TYR A 47 11.32 8.94 10.80
N SER A 48 11.43 9.39 12.06
CA SER A 48 11.18 10.79 12.44
C SER A 48 12.12 11.76 11.72
N ALA A 49 13.40 11.43 11.61
CA ALA A 49 14.38 12.24 10.90
C ALA A 49 14.04 12.37 9.41
N ILE A 50 13.65 11.27 8.74
CA ILE A 50 13.22 11.30 7.34
C ILE A 50 12.00 12.22 7.18
N LYS A 51 11.01 12.13 8.07
CA LYS A 51 9.83 13.02 8.02
C LYS A 51 10.19 14.50 8.22
N ALA A 52 11.18 14.80 9.06
CA ALA A 52 11.65 16.16 9.30
C ALA A 52 12.47 16.72 8.12
N ILE A 53 13.38 15.92 7.57
CA ILE A 53 14.30 16.35 6.50
C ILE A 53 13.58 16.40 5.14
N ARG A 54 12.66 15.47 4.88
CA ARG A 54 11.90 15.38 3.62
C ARG A 54 10.40 15.16 3.89
N PRO A 55 9.66 16.23 4.23
CA PRO A 55 8.21 16.16 4.38
C PRO A 55 7.53 15.57 3.14
N GLY A 56 6.60 14.64 3.33
CA GLY A 56 5.89 13.98 2.23
C GLY A 56 6.67 12.88 1.49
N TYR A 57 7.95 12.65 1.80
CA TYR A 57 8.75 11.61 1.14
C TYR A 57 8.18 10.19 1.34
N VAL A 58 7.70 9.89 2.56
CA VAL A 58 7.06 8.59 2.85
C VAL A 58 5.83 8.38 1.97
N ARG A 59 4.97 9.40 1.84
CA ARG A 59 3.79 9.35 0.95
C ARG A 59 4.18 9.20 -0.52
N HIS A 60 5.23 9.87 -0.96
CA HIS A 60 5.76 9.71 -2.32
C HIS A 60 6.23 8.28 -2.57
N LEU A 61 7.01 7.70 -1.66
CA LEU A 61 7.45 6.29 -1.75
C LEU A 61 6.25 5.34 -1.80
N LEU A 62 5.25 5.55 -0.94
CA LEU A 62 4.04 4.72 -0.95
C LEU A 62 3.31 4.81 -2.28
N LYS A 63 3.23 5.98 -2.91
CA LYS A 63 2.63 6.15 -4.23
C LYS A 63 3.38 5.36 -5.31
N VAL A 64 4.71 5.39 -5.29
CA VAL A 64 5.54 4.64 -6.26
C VAL A 64 5.39 3.13 -6.03
N LEU A 65 5.65 2.67 -4.80
CA LEU A 65 5.63 1.24 -4.46
C LEU A 65 4.25 0.61 -4.66
N SER A 66 3.16 1.34 -4.33
CA SER A 66 1.80 0.83 -4.54
C SER A 66 1.47 0.70 -6.02
N ARG A 67 1.94 1.62 -6.86
CA ARG A 67 1.77 1.52 -8.31
C ARG A 67 2.50 0.30 -8.86
N ASP A 68 3.79 0.15 -8.51
CA ASP A 68 4.60 -0.99 -8.97
C ASP A 68 3.99 -2.33 -8.53
N TYR A 69 3.50 -2.39 -7.30
CA TYR A 69 2.79 -3.56 -6.78
C TYR A 69 1.51 -3.86 -7.58
N ILE A 70 0.69 -2.85 -7.85
CA ILE A 70 -0.57 -3.03 -8.61
C ILE A 70 -0.27 -3.49 -10.03
N ASP A 71 0.74 -2.91 -10.68
CA ASP A 71 1.14 -3.28 -12.03
C ASP A 71 1.64 -4.73 -12.08
N ALA A 72 2.41 -5.17 -11.09
CA ALA A 72 2.88 -6.56 -10.99
C ALA A 72 1.77 -7.55 -10.59
N TYR A 73 0.85 -7.16 -9.71
CA TYR A 73 -0.16 -8.06 -9.14
C TYR A 73 -1.41 -8.20 -10.02
N THR A 74 -1.77 -7.17 -10.80
CA THR A 74 -2.95 -7.20 -11.66
C THR A 74 -3.02 -8.44 -12.57
N PRO A 75 -1.97 -8.82 -13.34
CA PRO A 75 -2.05 -9.98 -14.22
C PRO A 75 -2.31 -11.28 -13.45
N LEU A 76 -1.69 -11.47 -12.28
CA LEU A 76 -1.89 -12.65 -11.43
C LEU A 76 -3.32 -12.74 -10.91
N HIS A 77 -3.90 -11.60 -10.54
CA HIS A 77 -5.28 -11.54 -10.07
C HIS A 77 -6.30 -11.78 -11.20
N GLU A 78 -6.01 -11.30 -12.40
CA GLU A 78 -6.83 -11.57 -13.60
C GLU A 78 -6.78 -13.05 -13.97
N GLU A 79 -5.61 -13.68 -13.95
CA GLU A 79 -5.44 -15.13 -14.15
C GLU A 79 -6.23 -15.93 -13.12
N TYR A 80 -6.09 -15.60 -11.83
CA TYR A 80 -6.86 -16.24 -10.75
C TYR A 80 -8.37 -16.10 -10.99
N ARG A 81 -8.86 -14.88 -11.28
CA ARG A 81 -10.29 -14.65 -11.55
C ARG A 81 -10.78 -15.49 -12.72
N ASN A 82 -10.02 -15.56 -13.80
CA ASN A 82 -10.39 -16.33 -14.99
C ASN A 82 -10.39 -17.84 -14.71
N SER A 83 -9.47 -18.34 -13.87
CA SER A 83 -9.44 -19.75 -13.45
C SER A 83 -10.61 -20.17 -12.54
N GLN A 84 -11.25 -19.21 -11.86
CA GLN A 84 -12.41 -19.45 -10.99
C GLN A 84 -13.75 -19.42 -11.74
N VAL A 85 -13.75 -19.00 -13.01
CA VAL A 85 -14.92 -19.12 -13.89
C VAL A 85 -14.97 -20.58 -14.36
N ILE A 86 -15.70 -21.41 -13.61
CA ILE A 86 -16.02 -22.79 -14.01
C ILE A 86 -16.81 -22.69 -15.34
N PRO A 87 -16.40 -23.38 -16.42
CA PRO A 87 -17.21 -23.47 -17.62
C PRO A 87 -18.54 -24.13 -17.25
N SER A 88 -19.65 -23.41 -17.40
CA SER A 88 -20.97 -24.01 -17.40
C SER A 88 -21.08 -24.83 -18.69
N GLU A 89 -20.99 -26.16 -18.57
CA GLU A 89 -21.58 -27.09 -19.55
C GLU A 89 -23.08 -26.83 -19.71
#